data_AF-A0A2H0Z1J9-F1
#
_entry.id   AF-A0A2H0Z1J9-F1
#
_cell.length_a   1.000
_cell.length_b   1.000
_cell.length_c   1.000
_cell.angle_alpha   90.00
_cell.angle_beta   90.00
_cell.angle_gamma   90.00
#
_symmetry.space_group_name_H-M   'P 1'
#
loop_
_entity.id
_entity.type
_entity.pdbx_description
1 polymer ?
#
loop_
_entity_poly.entity_id
_entity_poly.type
_entity_poly.pdbx_seq_one_letter_code
_entity_poly.pdbx_strand_id
1 'polypeptide(L)'
;MLIRCDDSGMSNSTNLALEKMIGSGIPFSTSVMFACPWYQQAVELLKSNPQVPVGIHLTLNAEWKNYRWGPVLGKEVSSLTDESGYFFPSRKTFHEHNPKLEEVEKELRAQVARAMNSGLKIDYIDYHMGTAMDKP
;
A
#
# COMPACT_ATOMS: atom_id res chain seq x y z
N MET A 1 3.10 23.61 5.59
CA MET A 1 3.55 22.34 6.20
C MET A 1 2.50 21.28 5.89
N LEU A 2 2.90 20.09 5.45
CA LEU A 2 2.01 18.96 5.17
C LEU A 2 2.41 17.81 6.09
N ILE A 3 1.45 17.25 6.83
CA ILE A 3 1.64 16.03 7.62
C ILE A 3 1.05 14.87 6.81
N ARG A 4 1.87 13.85 6.55
CA ARG A 4 1.45 12.60 5.91
C ARG A 4 1.64 11.43 6.87
N CYS A 5 0.59 10.62 6.99
CA CYS A 5 0.62 9.35 7.70
C CYS A 5 0.64 8.23 6.67
N ASP A 6 1.75 7.50 6.63
CA ASP A 6 1.95 6.38 5.72
C ASP A 6 1.34 5.10 6.32
N ASP A 7 1.24 4.04 5.52
CA ASP A 7 0.89 2.66 5.92
C ASP A 7 -0.53 2.43 6.46
N SER A 8 -1.48 3.31 6.12
CA SER A 8 -2.90 3.02 6.36
C SER A 8 -3.30 1.76 5.61
N GLY A 9 -4.06 0.89 6.26
CA GLY A 9 -4.44 -0.42 5.72
C GLY A 9 -3.38 -1.51 5.85
N MET A 10 -2.16 -1.18 6.31
CA MET A 10 -1.13 -2.19 6.55
C MET A 10 -1.61 -3.23 7.56
N SER A 11 -2.12 -2.83 8.72
CA SER A 11 -2.60 -3.73 9.78
C SER A 11 -3.77 -3.10 10.56
N ASN A 12 -4.44 -3.88 11.41
CA ASN A 12 -5.46 -3.33 12.30
C ASN A 12 -4.86 -2.25 13.23
N SER A 13 -3.64 -2.44 13.71
CA SER A 13 -3.02 -1.47 14.61
C SER A 13 -2.71 -0.15 13.91
N THR A 14 -2.31 -0.15 12.64
CA THR A 14 -2.13 1.10 11.88
C THR A 14 -3.47 1.80 11.64
N ASN A 15 -4.53 1.04 11.36
CA ASN A 15 -5.88 1.62 11.21
C ASN A 15 -6.45 2.20 12.50
N LEU A 16 -6.21 1.57 13.66
CA LEU A 16 -6.60 2.14 14.95
C LEU A 16 -5.81 3.43 15.27
N ALA A 17 -4.56 3.52 14.81
CA ALA A 17 -3.79 4.77 14.90
C ALA A 17 -4.35 5.84 13.96
N LEU A 18 -4.75 5.47 12.74
CA LEU A 18 -5.45 6.36 11.81
C LEU A 18 -6.74 6.91 12.43
N GLU A 19 -7.58 6.07 13.04
CA GLU A 19 -8.81 6.50 13.72
C GLU A 19 -8.53 7.53 14.83
N LYS A 20 -7.48 7.30 15.63
CA LYS A 20 -7.05 8.27 16.65
C LYS A 20 -6.55 9.58 16.04
N MET A 21 -5.81 9.51 14.94
CA MET A 21 -5.34 10.70 14.21
C MET A 21 -6.51 11.52 13.68
N ILE A 22 -7.53 10.87 13.12
CA ILE A 22 -8.79 11.52 12.71
C ILE A 22 -9.44 12.23 13.90
N GLY A 23 -9.58 11.54 15.03
CA GLY A 23 -10.19 12.11 16.25
C GLY A 23 -9.39 13.24 16.90
N SER A 24 -8.09 13.38 16.58
CA SER A 24 -7.24 14.43 17.14
C SER A 24 -7.56 15.83 16.61
N GLY A 25 -8.21 15.94 15.45
CA GLY A 25 -8.47 17.21 14.77
C GLY A 25 -7.24 17.86 14.13
N ILE A 26 -6.05 17.27 14.24
CA ILE A 26 -4.84 17.75 13.57
C ILE A 26 -5.02 17.55 12.06
N PRO A 27 -4.81 18.57 11.20
CA PRO A 27 -4.86 18.37 9.76
C PRO A 27 -3.72 17.48 9.26
N PHE A 28 -4.05 16.39 8.59
CA PHE A 28 -3.10 15.47 7.96
C PHE A 28 -3.69 14.86 6.69
N SER A 29 -2.86 14.19 5.93
CA SER A 29 -3.23 13.32 4.80
C SER A 29 -2.67 11.93 5.02
N THR A 30 -3.24 10.91 4.38
CA THR A 30 -2.76 9.54 4.54
C THR A 30 -2.80 8.76 3.24
N SER A 31 -1.87 7.84 3.05
CA SER A 31 -1.83 6.94 1.90
C SER A 31 -2.11 5.51 2.34
N VAL A 32 -2.95 4.81 1.55
CA VAL A 32 -3.42 3.46 1.85
C VAL A 32 -2.65 2.42 1.05
N MET A 33 -2.17 1.37 1.72
CA MET A 33 -1.55 0.20 1.10
C MET A 33 -2.63 -0.79 0.63
N PHE A 34 -3.10 -0.64 -0.61
CA PHE A 34 -4.18 -1.46 -1.17
C PHE A 34 -3.82 -2.95 -1.39
N ALA A 35 -2.54 -3.30 -1.28
CA ALA A 35 -2.07 -4.69 -1.26
C ALA A 35 -2.22 -5.36 0.12
N CYS A 36 -2.35 -4.59 1.21
CA CYS A 36 -2.30 -5.12 2.56
C CYS A 36 -3.66 -5.63 3.07
N PRO A 37 -3.70 -6.60 4.00
CA PRO A 37 -4.94 -7.27 4.42
C PRO A 37 -6.00 -6.36 5.06
N TRP A 38 -5.60 -5.25 5.68
CA TRP A 38 -6.50 -4.38 6.44
C TRP A 38 -6.95 -3.13 5.67
N TYR A 39 -6.69 -3.05 4.36
CA TYR A 39 -7.06 -1.88 3.57
C TYR A 39 -8.57 -1.59 3.57
N GLN A 40 -9.43 -2.62 3.65
CA GLN A 40 -10.89 -2.43 3.62
C GLN A 40 -11.39 -1.66 4.85
N GLN A 41 -10.87 -1.98 6.04
CA GLN A 41 -11.20 -1.23 7.25
C GLN A 41 -10.69 0.21 7.17
N ALA A 42 -9.49 0.45 6.60
CA ALA A 42 -9.00 1.80 6.34
C ALA A 42 -9.94 2.57 5.40
N VAL A 43 -10.42 1.91 4.34
CA VAL A 43 -11.40 2.49 3.40
C VAL A 43 -12.70 2.88 4.12
N GLU A 44 -13.24 2.04 5.00
CA GLU A 44 -14.45 2.34 5.77
C GLU A 44 -14.27 3.56 6.69
N LEU A 45 -13.14 3.62 7.39
CA LEU A 45 -12.79 4.77 8.24
C LEU A 45 -12.70 6.07 7.43
N LEU A 46 -12.03 6.02 6.28
CA LEU A 46 -11.81 7.19 5.43
C LEU A 46 -13.09 7.64 4.69
N LYS A 47 -13.97 6.71 4.29
CA LYS A 47 -15.30 7.06 3.75
C LYS A 47 -16.14 7.84 4.75
N SER A 48 -16.03 7.48 6.03
CA SER A 48 -16.74 8.17 7.11
C SER A 48 -16.11 9.53 7.47
N ASN A 49 -14.92 9.83 6.92
CA ASN A 49 -14.14 11.03 7.20
C ASN A 49 -13.59 11.67 5.90
N PRO A 50 -14.47 12.16 5.00
CA PRO A 50 -14.09 12.66 3.68
C PRO A 50 -13.23 13.93 3.70
N GLN A 51 -13.03 14.55 4.86
CA GLN A 51 -12.14 15.69 5.06
C GLN A 51 -10.65 15.32 5.01
N VAL A 52 -10.30 14.04 5.21
CA VAL A 52 -8.91 13.56 5.18
C VAL A 52 -8.51 13.31 3.73
N PRO A 53 -7.49 14.00 3.17
CA PRO A 53 -7.00 13.70 1.84
C PRO A 53 -6.35 12.31 1.79
N VAL A 54 -6.68 11.53 0.77
CA VAL A 54 -6.26 10.12 0.66
C VAL A 54 -5.36 9.88 -0.53
N GLY A 55 -4.24 9.20 -0.30
CA GLY A 55 -3.33 8.74 -1.34
C GLY A 55 -3.32 7.22 -1.52
N ILE A 56 -2.70 6.78 -2.60
CA ILE A 56 -2.34 5.38 -2.84
C ILE A 56 -0.89 5.17 -2.46
N HIS A 57 -0.64 4.25 -1.51
CA HIS A 57 0.72 3.86 -1.11
C HIS A 57 1.16 2.65 -1.94
N LEU A 58 1.77 2.89 -3.10
CA LEU A 58 2.18 1.81 -4.01
C LEU A 58 3.20 0.89 -3.34
N THR A 59 2.90 -0.40 -3.30
CA THR A 59 3.60 -1.36 -2.45
C THR A 59 4.16 -2.52 -3.27
N LEU A 60 5.47 -2.77 -3.17
CA LEU A 60 6.15 -3.90 -3.86
C LEU A 60 7.11 -4.69 -2.95
N ASN A 61 7.07 -4.45 -1.64
CA ASN A 61 7.84 -5.20 -0.64
C ASN A 61 6.97 -5.52 0.57
N ALA A 62 7.36 -6.56 1.33
CA ALA A 62 6.75 -6.95 2.59
C ALA A 62 7.84 -7.28 3.63
N GLU A 63 8.27 -6.27 4.37
CA GLU A 63 9.50 -6.23 5.16
C GLU A 63 9.44 -6.99 6.49
N TRP A 64 8.24 -7.23 7.03
CA TRP A 64 8.09 -7.85 8.35
C TRP A 64 8.25 -9.36 8.28
N LYS A 65 8.89 -9.94 9.29
CA LYS A 65 9.17 -11.39 9.35
C LYS A 65 7.91 -12.25 9.42
N ASN A 66 6.95 -11.88 10.28
CA ASN A 66 5.79 -12.71 10.63
C ASN A 66 4.45 -12.12 10.16
N TYR A 67 4.48 -10.98 9.48
CA TYR A 67 3.29 -10.29 9.02
C TYR A 67 3.51 -9.79 7.59
N ARG A 68 3.15 -10.62 6.61
CA ARG A 68 3.50 -10.37 5.21
C ARG A 68 2.26 -10.31 4.34
N TRP A 69 2.40 -9.59 3.24
CA TRP A 69 1.36 -9.40 2.24
C TRP A 69 1.92 -9.70 0.86
N GLY A 70 1.02 -9.97 -0.06
CA GLY A 70 1.33 -10.29 -1.44
C GLY A 70 0.65 -9.32 -2.41
N PRO A 71 0.85 -9.54 -3.71
CA PRO A 71 0.28 -8.73 -4.77
C PRO A 71 -1.25 -8.83 -4.82
N VAL A 72 -1.87 -7.75 -5.31
CA VAL A 72 -3.28 -7.70 -5.69
C VAL A 72 -3.62 -8.80 -6.69
N LEU A 73 -2.71 -9.08 -7.62
CA LEU A 73 -2.87 -10.05 -8.71
C LEU A 73 -2.45 -11.49 -8.36
N GLY A 74 -2.00 -11.73 -7.12
CA GLY A 74 -1.57 -13.06 -6.69
C GLY A 74 -0.51 -13.68 -7.61
N LYS A 75 -0.76 -14.91 -8.08
CA LYS A 75 0.20 -15.69 -8.88
C LYS A 75 0.44 -15.15 -10.30
N GLU A 76 -0.38 -14.22 -10.80
CA GLU A 76 -0.17 -13.64 -12.14
C GLU A 76 1.09 -12.76 -12.24
N VAL A 77 1.66 -12.38 -11.10
CA VAL A 77 2.88 -11.56 -10.99
C VAL A 77 3.93 -12.27 -10.13
N SER A 78 4.12 -13.57 -10.39
CA SER A 78 4.97 -14.45 -9.58
C SER A 78 6.44 -14.03 -9.49
N SER A 79 6.95 -13.21 -10.43
CA SER A 79 8.32 -12.67 -10.35
C SER A 79 8.49 -11.62 -9.24
N LEU A 80 7.38 -11.14 -8.66
CA LEU A 80 7.41 -10.14 -7.58
C LEU A 80 7.37 -10.77 -6.18
N THR A 81 7.21 -12.08 -6.10
CA THR A 81 6.93 -12.80 -4.85
C THR A 81 7.89 -13.95 -4.60
N ASP A 82 8.05 -14.28 -3.32
CA ASP A 82 8.70 -15.53 -2.92
C ASP A 82 7.80 -16.77 -3.14
N GLU A 83 8.32 -17.93 -2.80
CA GLU A 83 7.63 -19.23 -2.94
C GLU A 83 6.32 -19.33 -2.15
N SER A 84 6.15 -18.48 -1.13
CA SER A 84 4.92 -18.42 -0.32
C SER A 84 3.90 -17.42 -0.87
N GLY A 85 4.23 -16.69 -1.94
CA GLY A 85 3.36 -15.69 -2.57
C GLY A 85 3.39 -14.32 -1.90
N TYR A 86 4.38 -14.05 -1.03
CA TYR A 86 4.57 -12.74 -0.42
C TYR A 86 5.55 -11.90 -1.22
N PHE A 87 5.37 -10.57 -1.23
CA PHE A 87 6.40 -9.68 -1.78
C PHE A 87 7.74 -9.87 -1.07
N PHE A 88 8.85 -9.69 -1.79
CA PHE A 88 10.18 -9.76 -1.20
C PHE A 88 10.36 -8.72 -0.06
N PRO A 89 11.20 -9.02 0.95
CA PRO A 89 11.26 -8.20 2.17
C PRO A 89 12.03 -6.89 2.01
N SER A 90 12.78 -6.71 0.93
CA SER A 90 13.58 -5.51 0.71
C SER A 90 13.77 -5.22 -0.77
N ARG A 91 14.06 -3.96 -1.10
CA ARG A 91 14.47 -3.53 -2.45
C ARG A 91 15.62 -4.36 -3.01
N LYS A 92 16.64 -4.61 -2.19
CA LYS A 92 17.80 -5.42 -2.58
C LYS A 92 17.36 -6.82 -3.01
N THR A 93 16.59 -7.50 -2.16
CA THR A 93 16.12 -8.87 -2.45
C THR A 93 15.18 -8.89 -3.66
N PHE A 94 14.32 -7.88 -3.79
CA PHE A 94 13.45 -7.71 -4.95
C PHE A 94 14.26 -7.67 -6.26
N HIS A 95 15.30 -6.84 -6.34
CA HIS A 95 16.17 -6.74 -7.52
C HIS A 95 17.02 -7.99 -7.77
N GLU A 96 17.54 -8.62 -6.72
CA GLU A 96 18.30 -9.88 -6.83
C GLU A 96 17.48 -11.01 -7.48
N HIS A 97 16.16 -10.96 -7.41
CA HIS A 97 15.25 -11.93 -8.04
C HIS A 97 14.81 -11.55 -9.46
N ASN A 98 15.39 -10.48 -10.05
CA ASN A 98 15.18 -10.06 -11.43
C ASN A 98 13.69 -9.94 -11.81
N PRO A 99 12.96 -9.00 -11.20
CA PRO A 99 11.52 -8.86 -11.36
C PRO A 99 11.19 -8.49 -12.80
N LYS A 100 10.13 -9.05 -13.36
CA LYS A 100 9.71 -8.66 -14.71
C LYS A 100 9.00 -7.31 -14.65
N LEU A 101 9.50 -6.34 -15.43
CA LEU A 101 8.93 -4.98 -15.45
C LEU A 101 7.45 -4.97 -15.85
N GLU A 102 7.03 -5.88 -16.74
CA GLU A 102 5.62 -6.05 -17.13
C GLU A 102 4.74 -6.45 -15.94
N GLU A 103 5.24 -7.33 -15.05
CA GLU A 103 4.52 -7.78 -13.86
C GLU A 103 4.47 -6.66 -12.81
N VAL A 104 5.54 -5.87 -12.69
CA VAL A 104 5.58 -4.65 -11.85
C VAL A 104 4.50 -3.66 -12.29
N GLU A 105 4.46 -3.30 -13.58
CA GLU A 105 3.46 -2.37 -14.09
C GLU A 105 2.04 -2.91 -13.86
N LYS A 106 1.82 -4.20 -14.16
CA LYS A 106 0.51 -4.85 -14.01
C LYS A 106 0.03 -4.79 -12.56
N GLU A 107 0.89 -5.10 -11.60
CA GLU A 107 0.57 -5.06 -10.17
C GLU A 107 0.29 -3.63 -9.68
N LEU A 108 1.12 -2.65 -10.04
CA LEU A 108 0.90 -1.26 -9.64
C LEU A 108 -0.42 -0.72 -10.21
N ARG A 109 -0.75 -1.05 -11.47
CA ARG A 109 -2.06 -0.71 -12.05
C ARG A 109 -3.20 -1.40 -11.31
N ALA A 110 -3.03 -2.63 -10.86
CA ALA A 110 -4.05 -3.36 -10.11
C ALA A 110 -4.29 -2.73 -8.72
N GLN A 111 -3.22 -2.26 -8.04
CA GLN A 111 -3.34 -1.49 -6.80
C GLN A 111 -4.11 -0.18 -7.03
N VAL A 112 -3.80 0.55 -8.10
CA VAL A 112 -4.53 1.77 -8.48
C VAL A 112 -5.99 1.47 -8.80
N ALA A 113 -6.28 0.45 -9.60
CA ALA A 113 -7.64 0.06 -9.92
C ALA A 113 -8.44 -0.33 -8.67
N ARG A 114 -7.83 -1.08 -7.75
CA ARG A 114 -8.43 -1.42 -6.45
C ARG A 114 -8.74 -0.17 -5.63
N ALA A 115 -7.84 0.82 -5.63
CA ALA A 115 -8.07 2.10 -4.96
C ALA A 115 -9.22 2.89 -5.57
N MET A 116 -9.26 3.02 -6.90
CA MET A 116 -10.32 3.76 -7.60
C MET A 116 -11.70 3.10 -7.42
N ASN A 117 -11.74 1.76 -7.33
CA ASN A 117 -12.97 1.00 -7.08
C ASN A 117 -13.38 0.97 -5.60
N SER A 118 -12.56 1.50 -4.69
CA SER A 118 -12.86 1.49 -3.25
C SER A 118 -14.00 2.44 -2.89
N GLY A 119 -14.29 3.44 -3.71
CA GLY A 119 -15.24 4.52 -3.44
C GLY A 119 -14.65 5.68 -2.62
N LEU A 120 -13.34 5.69 -2.39
CA LEU A 120 -12.63 6.85 -1.87
C LEU A 120 -12.35 7.87 -2.99
N LYS A 121 -12.30 9.15 -2.64
CA LYS A 121 -11.70 10.17 -3.48
C LYS A 121 -10.18 10.09 -3.29
N ILE A 122 -9.46 9.67 -4.34
CA ILE A 122 -7.99 9.60 -4.33
C ILE A 122 -7.42 10.96 -4.77
N ASP A 123 -6.57 11.56 -3.94
CA ASP A 123 -5.97 12.87 -4.16
C ASP A 123 -4.50 12.81 -4.63
N TYR A 124 -3.76 11.74 -4.27
CA TYR A 124 -2.34 11.61 -4.64
C TYR A 124 -1.86 10.16 -4.68
N ILE A 125 -0.61 9.97 -5.13
CA ILE A 125 0.09 8.68 -5.14
C ILE A 125 1.48 8.87 -4.51
N ASP A 126 1.87 7.94 -3.66
CA ASP A 126 3.23 7.78 -3.14
C ASP A 126 3.59 6.28 -3.10
N TYR A 127 4.62 5.90 -2.33
CA TYR A 127 5.22 4.58 -2.43
C TYR A 127 5.78 4.07 -1.09
N HIS A 128 5.66 2.78 -0.87
CA HIS A 128 6.24 2.06 0.27
C HIS A 128 7.72 1.78 0.05
N MET A 129 8.55 2.22 0.99
CA MET A 129 10.00 1.94 1.09
C MET A 129 10.86 2.16 -0.18
N GLY A 130 10.32 2.84 -1.20
CA GLY A 130 11.01 3.21 -2.44
C GLY A 130 11.03 2.15 -3.54
N THR A 131 10.51 0.93 -3.31
CA THR A 131 10.63 -0.18 -4.28
C THR A 131 9.98 0.15 -5.63
N ALA A 132 8.85 0.87 -5.62
CA ALA A 132 8.13 1.26 -6.84
C ALA A 132 8.78 2.39 -7.65
N MET A 133 9.79 3.07 -7.10
CA MET A 133 10.44 4.22 -7.73
C MET A 133 11.93 3.98 -8.01
N ASP A 134 12.43 2.79 -7.69
CA ASP A 134 13.82 2.45 -7.91
C ASP A 134 14.09 2.21 -9.39
N LYS A 135 15.29 2.56 -9.84
CA LYS A 135 15.69 2.28 -11.22
C LYS A 135 16.07 0.80 -11.35
N PRO A 136 15.72 0.14 -12.46
CA PRO A 136 16.26 -1.18 -12.76
C PRO A 136 17.80 -1.16 -12.86
#